data_AF-J2Y7Z8-F1
#
_entry.id   AF-J2Y7Z8-F1
#
_cell.length_a   1.000
_cell.length_b   1.000
_cell.length_c   1.000
_cell.angle_alpha   90.00
_cell.angle_beta   90.00
_cell.angle_gamma   90.00
#
_symmetry.space_group_name_H-M   'P 1'
#
loop_
_entity.id
_entity.type
_entity.pdbx_description
1 polymer ?
#
loop_
_entity_poly.entity_id
_entity_poly.type
_entity_poly.pdbx_seq_one_letter_code
_entity_poly.pdbx_strand_id
1 'polypeptide(L)'
;MEDADRRKDRIVGPPQDLIVDPFVNEFDMTLVRPLSRSVRLNGYATCLRLEQVYWNILGNMAADNCCSISSLLSHVDREVQLRHGGVKNFSALVRVVCVINGGGAVPPAIAV
;
A
#
# COMPACT_ATOMS: atom_id res chain seq x y z
N MET A 1 54.69 1.77 -26.23
CA MET A 1 54.57 2.99 -25.43
C MET A 1 53.10 3.14 -25.16
N GLU A 2 52.73 2.93 -23.90
CA GLU A 2 51.37 2.69 -23.41
C GLU A 2 50.49 3.93 -23.57
N ASP A 3 49.21 3.75 -23.89
CA ASP A 3 48.20 4.75 -23.50
C ASP A 3 47.11 4.02 -22.73
N ALA A 4 47.12 4.29 -21.43
CA ALA A 4 46.50 3.48 -20.40
C ALA A 4 45.00 3.75 -20.28
N ASP A 5 44.28 2.65 -20.16
CA ASP A 5 42.89 2.51 -19.72
C ASP A 5 42.56 3.45 -18.53
N ARG A 6 42.00 4.63 -18.81
CA ARG A 6 41.40 5.50 -17.78
C ARG A 6 39.98 5.01 -17.46
N ARG A 7 39.88 3.78 -16.98
CA ARG A 7 38.70 3.32 -16.25
C ARG A 7 38.74 4.00 -14.89
N LYS A 8 38.09 5.16 -14.77
CA LYS A 8 37.90 5.83 -13.48
C LYS A 8 37.22 4.84 -12.53
N ASP A 9 37.99 4.33 -11.58
CA ASP A 9 37.49 3.61 -10.43
C ASP A 9 36.39 4.44 -9.80
N ARG A 10 35.16 3.95 -9.95
CA ARG A 10 34.00 4.50 -9.28
C ARG A 10 34.17 4.11 -7.83
N ILE A 11 34.73 5.01 -7.02
CA ILE A 11 34.86 4.83 -5.57
C ILE A 11 33.46 4.58 -5.03
N VAL A 12 33.14 3.31 -4.78
CA VAL A 12 31.97 2.90 -4.02
C VAL A 12 32.32 3.24 -2.58
N GLY A 13 31.64 4.24 -2.01
CA GLY A 13 31.78 4.57 -0.59
C GLY A 13 31.48 3.35 0.28
N PRO A 14 31.94 3.33 1.55
CA PRO A 14 31.73 2.19 2.42
C PRO A 14 30.22 1.89 2.55
N PRO A 15 29.82 0.62 2.70
CA PRO A 15 28.44 0.26 3.00
C PRO A 15 27.99 1.04 4.23
N GLN A 16 26.86 1.75 4.13
CA GLN A 16 26.27 2.41 5.29
C GLN A 16 25.61 1.31 6.12
N ASP A 17 26.12 1.05 7.33
CA ASP A 17 25.50 0.11 8.25
C ASP A 17 24.10 0.64 8.63
N LEU A 18 23.05 -0.09 8.23
CA LEU A 18 21.67 0.24 8.58
C LEU A 18 21.46 0.01 10.08
N ILE A 19 21.02 1.04 10.81
CA ILE A 19 20.73 0.96 12.26
C ILE A 19 19.54 0.01 12.53
N VAL A 20 18.56 0.02 11.63
CA VAL A 20 17.41 -0.89 11.63
C VAL A 20 17.31 -1.46 10.23
N ASP A 21 17.45 -2.76 10.08
CA ASP A 21 17.17 -3.39 8.79
C ASP A 21 15.64 -3.43 8.58
N PRO A 22 15.12 -2.85 7.49
CA PRO A 22 13.68 -2.81 7.22
C PRO A 22 13.08 -4.20 6.92
N PHE A 23 13.91 -5.24 6.73
CA PHE A 23 13.48 -6.61 6.44
C PHE A 23 13.50 -7.57 7.64
N VAL A 24 14.07 -7.19 8.80
CA VAL A 24 14.27 -8.16 9.92
C VAL A 24 12.97 -8.57 10.63
N ASN A 25 11.84 -7.93 10.34
CA ASN A 25 10.59 -8.16 11.07
C ASN A 25 9.61 -9.11 10.34
N GLU A 26 10.10 -10.23 9.80
CA GLU A 26 9.30 -11.20 9.03
C GLU A 26 8.50 -10.54 7.90
N PHE A 27 9.18 -9.72 7.08
CA PHE A 27 8.52 -9.07 5.95
C PHE A 27 8.03 -10.12 4.94
N ASP A 28 6.74 -10.45 5.02
CA ASP A 28 6.11 -11.36 4.08
C ASP A 28 5.92 -10.67 2.72
N MET A 29 6.70 -11.11 1.73
CA MET A 29 6.62 -10.62 0.35
C MET A 29 5.26 -10.87 -0.32
N THR A 30 4.39 -11.72 0.24
CA THR A 30 3.01 -11.83 -0.26
C THR A 30 2.21 -10.55 -0.03
N LEU A 31 2.56 -9.75 0.99
CA LEU A 31 1.89 -8.49 1.33
C LEU A 31 2.03 -7.42 0.26
N VAL A 32 3.14 -7.44 -0.51
CA VAL A 32 3.37 -6.51 -1.63
C VAL A 32 2.74 -6.96 -2.94
N ARG A 33 2.13 -8.16 -2.99
CA ARG A 33 1.52 -8.67 -4.21
C ARG A 33 0.35 -7.78 -4.65
N PRO A 34 0.35 -7.23 -5.87
CA PRO A 34 -0.76 -6.42 -6.37
C PRO A 34 -1.95 -7.31 -6.75
N LEU A 35 -3.13 -6.99 -6.22
CA LEU A 35 -4.39 -7.67 -6.50
C LEU A 35 -5.44 -6.70 -7.02
N SER A 36 -6.05 -7.06 -8.14
CA SER A 36 -7.21 -6.37 -8.68
C SER A 36 -8.50 -6.97 -8.13
N ARG A 37 -9.37 -6.14 -7.54
CA ARG A 37 -10.71 -6.56 -7.12
C ARG A 37 -11.75 -5.58 -7.65
N SER A 38 -12.89 -6.12 -8.09
CA SER A 38 -14.06 -5.32 -8.42
C SER A 38 -14.81 -4.97 -7.14
N VAL A 39 -15.02 -3.69 -6.88
CA VAL A 39 -15.80 -3.18 -5.75
C VAL A 39 -16.91 -2.27 -6.28
N ARG A 40 -17.98 -2.08 -5.49
CA ARG A 40 -19.03 -1.12 -5.84
C ARG A 40 -18.77 0.20 -5.13
N LEU A 41 -18.46 1.24 -5.90
CA LEU A 41 -18.35 2.62 -5.41
C LEU A 41 -19.62 3.36 -5.79
N ASN A 42 -20.42 3.76 -4.80
CA ASN A 42 -21.67 4.49 -5.01
C ASN A 42 -22.61 3.81 -6.05
N GLY A 43 -22.62 2.47 -6.08
CA GLY A 43 -23.42 1.65 -7.00
C GLY A 43 -22.69 1.20 -8.28
N TYR A 44 -21.60 1.85 -8.66
CA TYR A 44 -20.84 1.57 -9.89
C TYR A 44 -19.72 0.55 -9.65
N ALA A 45 -19.63 -0.44 -10.53
CA ALA A 45 -18.53 -1.41 -10.49
C ALA A 45 -17.22 -0.71 -10.86
N THR A 46 -16.27 -0.70 -9.93
CA THR A 46 -14.95 -0.09 -10.07
C THR A 46 -13.88 -1.13 -9.77
N CYS A 47 -12.95 -1.31 -10.70
CA CYS A 47 -11.80 -2.19 -10.48
C CYS A 47 -10.67 -1.40 -9.79
N LEU A 48 -10.27 -1.83 -8.60
CA LEU A 48 -9.12 -1.28 -7.90
C LEU A 48 -8.00 -2.30 -7.84
N ARG A 49 -6.78 -1.87 -8.15
CA ARG A 49 -5.54 -2.65 -7.99
C ARG A 49 -4.77 -2.12 -6.78
N LEU A 50 -4.74 -2.92 -5.72
CA LEU A 50 -4.04 -2.63 -4.46
C LEU A 50 -3.24 -3.85 -4.02
N GLU A 51 -2.17 -3.61 -3.28
CA GLU A 51 -1.33 -4.62 -2.65
C GLU A 51 -2.13 -5.39 -1.57
N GLN A 52 -1.77 -6.66 -1.32
CA GLN A 52 -2.48 -7.53 -0.36
C GLN A 52 -2.60 -6.89 1.03
N VAL A 53 -1.56 -6.20 1.50
CA VAL A 53 -1.58 -5.49 2.80
C VAL A 53 -2.72 -4.48 2.89
N TYR A 54 -2.97 -3.72 1.82
CA TYR A 54 -4.03 -2.71 1.82
C TYR A 54 -5.41 -3.37 1.80
N TRP A 55 -5.57 -4.51 1.13
CA TRP A 55 -6.82 -5.28 1.20
C TRP A 55 -7.09 -5.84 2.58
N ASN A 56 -6.05 -6.26 3.31
CA ASN A 56 -6.18 -6.72 4.69
C ASN A 56 -6.62 -5.58 5.61
N ILE A 57 -5.96 -4.42 5.53
CA ILE A 57 -6.31 -3.24 6.33
C ILE A 57 -7.74 -2.77 6.02
N LEU A 58 -8.14 -2.74 4.74
CA LEU A 58 -9.52 -2.44 4.34
C LEU A 58 -10.53 -3.44 4.91
N GLY A 59 -10.17 -4.73 4.94
CA GLY A 59 -10.99 -5.78 5.53
C GLY A 59 -11.22 -5.56 7.02
N ASN A 60 -10.16 -5.25 7.77
CA ASN A 60 -10.24 -4.97 9.20
C ASN A 60 -11.08 -3.72 9.48
N MET A 61 -10.80 -2.61 8.76
CA MET A 61 -11.60 -1.38 8.90
C MET A 61 -13.08 -1.63 8.59
N ALA A 62 -13.38 -2.45 7.58
CA ALA A 62 -14.76 -2.79 7.25
C ALA A 62 -15.42 -3.63 8.35
N ALA A 63 -14.70 -4.58 8.94
CA ALA A 63 -15.17 -5.39 10.06
C ALA A 63 -15.45 -4.55 11.32
N ASP A 64 -14.53 -3.66 11.69
CA ASP A 64 -14.68 -2.76 12.84
C ASP A 64 -15.92 -1.85 12.69
N ASN A 65 -16.22 -1.44 11.46
CA ASN A 65 -17.39 -0.62 11.12
C ASN A 65 -18.64 -1.46 10.80
N CYS A 66 -18.59 -2.78 10.95
CA CYS A 66 -19.69 -3.70 10.63
C CYS A 66 -20.29 -3.48 9.22
N CYS A 67 -19.43 -3.22 8.24
CA CYS A 67 -19.82 -2.91 6.87
C CYS A 67 -18.97 -3.70 5.85
N SER A 68 -19.32 -3.62 4.56
CA SER A 68 -18.50 -4.21 3.51
C SER A 68 -17.41 -3.23 3.05
N ILE A 69 -16.31 -3.76 2.49
CA ILE A 69 -15.25 -2.95 1.87
C ILE A 69 -15.82 -1.99 0.81
N SER A 70 -16.82 -2.43 0.04
CA SER A 70 -17.48 -1.55 -0.95
C SER A 70 -18.23 -0.38 -0.29
N SER A 71 -18.86 -0.60 0.87
CA SER A 71 -19.55 0.46 1.61
C SER A 71 -18.56 1.44 2.22
N LEU A 72 -17.49 0.93 2.83
CA LEU A 72 -16.39 1.74 3.36
C LEU A 72 -15.76 2.62 2.28
N LEU A 73 -15.39 2.04 1.13
CA LEU A 73 -14.79 2.79 0.03
C LEU A 73 -15.76 3.78 -0.62
N SER A 74 -17.06 3.45 -0.71
CA SER A 74 -18.08 4.39 -1.18
C SER A 74 -18.22 5.60 -0.25
N HIS A 75 -18.09 5.38 1.06
CA HIS A 75 -18.09 6.47 2.04
C HIS A 75 -16.86 7.38 1.84
N VAL A 76 -15.66 6.80 1.72
CA VAL A 76 -14.43 7.57 1.46
C VAL A 76 -14.53 8.37 0.15
N ASP A 77 -15.01 7.75 -0.92
CA ASP A 77 -15.24 8.39 -2.23
C ASP A 77 -16.20 9.57 -2.12
N ARG A 78 -17.31 9.40 -1.40
CA ARG A 78 -18.27 10.47 -1.16
C ARG A 78 -17.67 11.61 -0.34
N GLU A 79 -16.97 11.31 0.74
CA GLU A 79 -16.38 12.34 1.60
C GLU A 79 -15.33 13.17 0.87
N VAL A 80 -14.46 12.54 0.07
CA VAL A 80 -13.48 13.29 -0.73
C VAL A 80 -14.15 14.11 -1.83
N GLN A 81 -15.22 13.59 -2.43
CA GLN A 81 -16.00 14.34 -3.41
C GLN A 81 -16.65 15.59 -2.79
N LEU A 82 -17.26 15.44 -1.61
CA LEU A 82 -17.97 16.53 -0.94
C LEU A 82 -17.02 17.59 -0.35
N ARG A 83 -15.91 17.18 0.27
CA ARG A 83 -15.02 18.08 1.00
C ARG A 83 -13.91 18.70 0.14
N HIS A 84 -13.49 18.00 -0.91
CA HIS A 84 -12.32 18.37 -1.71
C HIS A 84 -12.59 18.45 -3.21
N GLY A 85 -13.85 18.25 -3.64
CA GLY A 85 -14.22 18.22 -5.06
C GLY A 85 -13.78 16.95 -5.79
N GLY A 86 -13.37 15.91 -5.06
CA GLY A 86 -12.94 14.63 -5.58
C GLY A 86 -11.42 14.44 -5.58
N VAL A 87 -10.97 13.30 -6.11
CA VAL A 87 -9.54 12.98 -6.22
C VAL A 87 -9.26 12.33 -7.57
N LYS A 88 -8.16 12.73 -8.21
CA LYS A 88 -7.77 12.17 -9.52
C LYS A 88 -7.29 10.72 -9.43
N ASN A 89 -6.69 10.34 -8.30
CA ASN A 89 -6.17 8.99 -8.06
C ASN A 89 -6.75 8.42 -6.76
N PHE A 90 -7.97 7.88 -6.87
CA PHE A 90 -8.65 7.26 -5.74
C PHE A 90 -7.84 6.10 -5.15
N SER A 91 -7.14 5.32 -5.98
CA SER A 91 -6.32 4.21 -5.49
C SER A 91 -5.13 4.67 -4.61
N ALA A 92 -4.54 5.83 -4.89
CA ALA A 92 -3.49 6.40 -4.05
C ALA A 92 -4.06 6.91 -2.72
N LEU A 93 -5.23 7.57 -2.76
CA LEU A 93 -5.94 7.99 -1.55
C LEU A 93 -6.20 6.80 -0.63
N VAL A 94 -6.72 5.70 -1.18
CA VAL A 94 -7.01 4.48 -0.40
C VAL A 94 -5.76 3.93 0.28
N ARG A 95 -4.61 3.91 -0.41
CA ARG A 95 -3.33 3.49 0.21
C ARG A 95 -2.95 4.38 1.39
N VAL A 96 -3.05 5.71 1.23
CA VAL A 96 -2.75 6.67 2.30
C VAL A 96 -3.70 6.49 3.50
N VAL A 97 -5.00 6.30 3.24
CA VAL A 97 -5.98 5.98 4.29
C VAL A 97 -5.55 4.73 5.05
N CYS A 98 -5.18 3.66 4.35
CA CYS A 98 -4.70 2.43 5.01
C CYS A 98 -3.42 2.66 5.82
N VAL A 99 -2.46 3.45 5.35
CA VAL A 99 -1.22 3.74 6.12
C VAL A 99 -1.54 4.49 7.42
N ILE A 100 -2.45 5.46 7.37
CA ILE A 100 -2.84 6.26 8.55
C ILE A 100 -3.60 5.40 9.57
N ASN A 101 -4.45 4.47 9.12
CA ASN A 101 -5.26 3.61 9.99
C ASN A 101 -4.55 2.31 10.41
N GLY A 102 -3.59 1.82 9.62
CA GLY A 102 -2.90 0.55 9.82
C GLY A 102 -1.79 0.57 10.88
N GLY A 103 -1.54 1.72 11.51
CA GLY A 103 -0.59 1.85 12.62
C GLY A 103 -1.04 1.12 13.90
N GLY A 104 -2.27 0.61 13.96
CA GLY A 104 -2.77 -0.28 15.00
C GLY A 104 -2.95 -1.70 14.47
N ALA A 105 -2.06 -2.61 14.86
CA ALA A 105 -2.14 -4.07 14.73
C ALA A 105 -2.69 -4.62 13.38
N VAL A 106 -1.78 -5.06 12.50
CA VAL A 106 -2.13 -6.03 11.45
C VAL A 106 -2.34 -7.39 12.14
N PRO A 107 -3.56 -7.94 12.25
CA PRO A 107 -3.74 -9.31 12.70
C PRO A 107 -3.08 -10.26 11.68
N PRO A 108 -2.40 -11.33 12.15
CA PRO A 108 -1.72 -12.26 11.28
C PRO A 108 -2.72 -12.84 10.27
N ALA A 109 -2.27 -12.95 9.02
CA ALA A 109 -3.03 -13.57 7.95
C ALA A 109 -3.56 -14.93 8.43
N ILE A 110 -4.88 -15.11 8.41
CA ILE A 110 -5.52 -16.39 8.71
C ILE A 110 -4.87 -17.47 7.84
N ALA A 111 -4.19 -18.41 8.49
CA ALA A 111 -3.83 -19.68 7.91
C ALA A 111 -5.12 -20.47 7.67
N VAL A 112 -5.40 -20.81 6.41
CA VAL A 112 -6.40 -21.79 6.00
C VAL A 112 -5.70 -23.12 5.80
#